data_AF-A0A1X7SLZ8-F1
#
_entry.id   AF-A0A1X7SLZ8-F1
#
_cell.length_a   1.000
_cell.length_b   1.000
_cell.length_c   1.000
_cell.angle_alpha   90.00
_cell.angle_beta   90.00
_cell.angle_gamma   90.00
#
_symmetry.space_group_name_H-M   'P 1'
#
loop_
_entity.id
_entity.type
_entity.pdbx_description
1 polymer ?
#
loop_
_entity_poly.entity_id
_entity_poly.type
_entity_poly.pdbx_seq_one_letter_code
_entity_poly.pdbx_strand_id
1 'polypeptide(L)'
;MRDYREVYGSDDKNGLKIYLPKSVTTELYLIRLKLEETFINVRSIMMSNPQSSFIDDIKRVLGGYNKGLKLQLAQCKDVHSILQLVCENSSLDEIKMLEVLVNEFNIEEATAVIEKYKGAVEKLKMKLRQFLEEELFKVPSLLDYITIVIDKDTSYSVLNGVQRLSSALLSHYMYMYVRVNVIRGDVSDGSMWDDSKQESLTDTDVSPTVQSKDTTLTTEVPAGTTEKDENHVMLLQEKVESIQKQLEEEKELHEEKQFHEQVTQKYKEEILQLKGNLIQNEERIATLTEQQEEVTGDLKHKTEQYEELRSDNELTHKQLEELQKKLREEKRTSSSLMKQKEMLQIKIDDLQQELELQQAKDHKEVSGT
;
A
#
# COMPACT_ATOMS: atom_id res chain seq x y z
N MET A 1 15.09 -33.61 27.14
CA MET A 1 15.19 -32.15 27.39
C MET A 1 16.50 -31.69 26.77
N ARG A 2 16.44 -30.87 25.73
CA ARG A 2 17.63 -30.30 25.09
C ARG A 2 17.73 -28.86 25.56
N ASP A 3 18.84 -28.57 26.23
CA ASP A 3 19.15 -27.33 26.92
C ASP A 3 19.59 -26.30 25.87
N TYR A 4 18.73 -25.32 25.55
CA TYR A 4 19.07 -24.23 24.66
C TYR A 4 19.73 -23.12 25.49
N ARG A 5 21.06 -23.21 25.65
CA ARG A 5 21.85 -22.02 25.96
C ARG A 5 21.89 -21.15 24.71
N GLU A 6 21.03 -20.14 24.68
CA GLU A 6 21.21 -18.98 23.81
C GLU A 6 22.54 -18.32 24.19
N VAL A 7 23.52 -18.49 23.30
CA VAL A 7 24.77 -17.77 23.35
C VAL A 7 24.46 -16.34 22.93
N TYR A 8 24.41 -15.42 23.90
CA TYR A 8 24.57 -13.99 23.64
C TYR A 8 25.92 -13.79 22.97
N GLY A 9 25.90 -13.73 21.63
CA GLY A 9 27.03 -13.27 20.83
C GLY A 9 27.19 -11.77 21.03
N SER A 10 28.37 -11.36 21.48
CA SER A 10 28.76 -9.98 21.72
C SER A 10 28.57 -9.10 20.47
N ASP A 11 28.09 -7.88 20.69
CA ASP A 11 28.39 -6.72 19.84
C ASP A 11 29.89 -6.69 19.52
N ASP A 12 30.22 -6.61 18.22
CA ASP A 12 31.49 -6.16 17.59
C ASP A 12 31.64 -6.87 16.23
N LYS A 13 31.75 -6.26 15.03
CA LYS A 13 32.30 -4.95 14.65
C LYS A 13 31.80 -4.39 13.29
N ASN A 14 30.87 -5.05 12.59
CA ASN A 14 30.46 -4.68 11.20
C ASN A 14 28.93 -4.62 10.98
N GLY A 15 28.16 -4.35 12.03
CA GLY A 15 26.70 -4.35 11.98
C GLY A 15 26.08 -2.98 12.08
N LEU A 16 25.18 -2.64 11.15
CA LEU A 16 24.39 -1.41 11.26
C LEU A 16 23.14 -1.68 12.10
N LYS A 17 22.93 -0.90 13.17
CA LYS A 17 21.70 -0.89 13.97
C LYS A 17 20.83 0.29 13.51
N ILE A 18 19.64 0.00 12.99
CA ILE A 18 18.69 1.01 12.48
C ILE A 18 17.46 1.03 13.40
N TYR A 19 17.09 2.20 13.92
CA TYR A 19 15.87 2.34 14.72
C TYR A 19 14.70 2.75 13.84
N LEU A 20 13.70 1.87 13.72
CA LEU A 20 12.56 2.13 12.86
C LEU A 20 11.61 3.16 13.52
N PRO A 21 11.25 4.27 12.84
CA PRO A 21 10.38 5.28 13.42
C PRO A 21 9.03 4.72 13.83
N LYS A 22 8.45 5.29 14.90
CA LYS A 22 7.08 4.95 15.36
C LYS A 22 6.02 5.16 14.27
N SER A 23 6.22 6.12 13.38
CA SER A 23 5.35 6.36 12.23
C SER A 23 5.31 5.16 11.28
N VAL A 24 6.48 4.61 10.92
CA VAL A 24 6.61 3.48 10.00
C VAL A 24 6.03 2.20 10.62
N THR A 25 6.33 1.93 11.90
CA THR A 25 5.76 0.78 12.63
C THR A 25 4.23 0.86 12.77
N THR A 26 3.70 2.07 13.00
CA THR A 26 2.24 2.31 13.03
C THR A 26 1.62 2.04 11.66
N GLU A 27 2.25 2.48 10.57
CA GLU A 27 1.76 2.21 9.22
C GLU A 27 1.75 0.72 8.87
N LEU A 28 2.79 -0.03 9.26
CA LEU A 28 2.80 -1.49 9.13
C LEU A 28 1.63 -2.15 9.84
N TYR A 29 1.32 -1.71 11.05
CA TYR A 29 0.17 -2.19 11.80
C TYR A 29 -1.15 -1.88 11.07
N LEU A 30 -1.30 -0.65 10.56
CA LEU A 30 -2.49 -0.25 9.79
C LEU A 30 -2.65 -1.05 8.49
N ILE A 31 -1.56 -1.32 7.77
CA ILE A 31 -1.59 -2.17 6.57
C ILE A 31 -1.98 -3.61 6.92
N ARG A 32 -1.56 -4.11 8.08
CA ARG A 32 -2.01 -5.43 8.55
C ARG A 32 -3.50 -5.49 8.86
N LEU A 33 -4.05 -4.47 9.50
CA LEU A 33 -5.51 -4.37 9.70
C LEU A 33 -6.24 -4.32 8.35
N LYS A 34 -5.70 -3.58 7.37
CA LYS A 34 -6.25 -3.54 6.01
C LYS A 34 -6.17 -4.89 5.28
N LEU A 35 -5.16 -5.72 5.56
CA LEU A 35 -5.10 -7.07 5.03
C LEU A 35 -6.30 -7.88 5.54
N GLU A 36 -6.53 -7.87 6.86
CA GLU A 36 -7.68 -8.57 7.45
C GLU A 36 -9.01 -8.04 6.92
N GLU A 37 -9.15 -6.72 6.80
CA GLU A 37 -10.32 -6.07 6.20
C GLU A 37 -10.53 -6.50 4.74
N THR A 38 -9.47 -6.61 3.95
CA THR A 38 -9.50 -7.07 2.56
C THR A 38 -10.08 -8.48 2.48
N PHE A 39 -9.62 -9.40 3.33
CA PHE A 39 -10.16 -10.76 3.39
C PHE A 39 -11.62 -10.79 3.84
N ILE A 40 -12.03 -9.94 4.79
CA ILE A 40 -13.43 -9.81 5.21
C ILE A 40 -14.32 -9.33 4.06
N ASN A 41 -13.86 -8.32 3.32
CA ASN A 41 -14.61 -7.76 2.19
C ASN A 41 -14.74 -8.78 1.05
N VAL A 42 -13.64 -9.44 0.67
CA VAL A 42 -13.67 -10.50 -0.36
C VAL A 42 -14.59 -11.64 0.06
N ARG A 43 -14.55 -12.05 1.33
CA ARG A 43 -15.48 -13.06 1.87
C ARG A 43 -16.93 -12.64 1.70
N SER A 44 -17.28 -11.41 2.06
CA SER A 44 -18.65 -10.90 1.95
C SER A 44 -19.13 -10.90 0.49
N ILE A 45 -18.25 -10.53 -0.45
CA ILE A 45 -18.53 -10.59 -1.90
C ILE A 45 -18.79 -12.04 -2.34
N MET A 46 -17.88 -12.96 -2.00
CA MET A 46 -18.01 -14.38 -2.33
C MET A 46 -19.27 -15.02 -1.74
N MET A 47 -19.66 -14.63 -0.53
CA MET A 47 -20.87 -15.15 0.13
C MET A 47 -22.18 -14.59 -0.45
N SER A 48 -22.13 -13.46 -1.16
CA SER A 48 -23.32 -12.84 -1.76
C SER A 48 -23.78 -13.56 -3.04
N ASN A 49 -22.96 -14.47 -3.60
CA ASN A 49 -23.32 -15.31 -4.74
C ASN A 49 -22.96 -16.79 -4.52
N PRO A 50 -23.68 -17.50 -3.62
CA PRO A 50 -23.31 -18.86 -3.22
C PRO A 50 -23.78 -19.89 -4.26
N GLN A 51 -22.86 -20.40 -5.08
CA GLN A 51 -23.06 -21.64 -5.86
C GLN A 51 -22.52 -22.83 -5.07
N SER A 52 -23.23 -23.96 -5.06
CA SER A 52 -22.86 -25.12 -4.22
C SER A 52 -21.60 -25.86 -4.70
N SER A 53 -21.29 -25.84 -6.00
CA SER A 53 -20.04 -26.40 -6.57
C SER A 53 -18.79 -25.56 -6.23
N PHE A 54 -18.99 -24.33 -5.76
CA PHE A 54 -17.95 -23.33 -5.58
C PHE A 54 -16.89 -23.72 -4.53
N ILE A 55 -17.28 -24.41 -3.45
CA ILE A 55 -16.35 -24.73 -2.35
C ILE A 55 -15.33 -25.80 -2.76
N ASP A 56 -15.78 -26.88 -3.40
CA ASP A 56 -14.89 -27.96 -3.83
C ASP A 56 -13.98 -27.49 -4.97
N ASP A 57 -14.48 -26.63 -5.85
CA ASP A 57 -13.68 -25.97 -6.87
C ASP A 57 -12.58 -25.10 -6.25
N ILE A 58 -12.91 -24.25 -5.25
CA ILE A 58 -11.94 -23.43 -4.51
C ILE A 58 -10.85 -24.31 -3.89
N LYS A 59 -11.24 -25.40 -3.21
CA LYS A 59 -10.28 -26.34 -2.59
C LYS A 59 -9.35 -26.97 -3.63
N ARG A 60 -9.89 -27.32 -4.81
CA ARG A 60 -9.11 -27.89 -5.92
C ARG A 60 -8.07 -26.89 -6.44
N VAL A 61 -8.48 -25.64 -6.67
CA VAL A 61 -7.61 -24.55 -7.16
C VAL A 61 -6.48 -24.29 -6.17
N LEU A 62 -6.82 -24.05 -4.89
CA LEU A 62 -5.82 -23.79 -3.85
C LEU A 62 -4.90 -24.99 -3.58
N GLY A 63 -5.45 -26.21 -3.60
CA GLY A 63 -4.66 -27.44 -3.44
C GLY A 63 -3.73 -27.71 -4.63
N GLY A 64 -4.08 -27.18 -5.82
CA GLY A 64 -3.20 -27.15 -6.99
C GLY A 64 -2.05 -26.15 -6.81
N TYR A 65 -2.36 -24.95 -6.33
CA TYR A 65 -1.39 -23.87 -6.10
C TYR A 65 -0.39 -24.21 -4.98
N ASN A 66 -0.89 -24.64 -3.82
CA ASN A 66 -0.06 -25.04 -2.69
C ASN A 66 -0.44 -26.45 -2.21
N LYS A 67 0.35 -27.43 -2.66
CA LYS A 67 0.14 -28.85 -2.30
C LYS A 67 0.20 -29.10 -0.79
N GLY A 68 0.93 -28.28 -0.04
CA GLY A 68 1.02 -28.38 1.43
C GLY A 68 -0.31 -28.07 2.14
N LEU A 69 -1.17 -27.26 1.53
CA LEU A 69 -2.46 -26.88 2.12
C LEU A 69 -3.56 -27.93 1.92
N LYS A 70 -3.35 -28.95 1.09
CA LYS A 70 -4.41 -29.93 0.74
C LYS A 70 -5.10 -30.55 1.95
N LEU A 71 -4.33 -30.94 2.97
CA LEU A 71 -4.88 -31.56 4.18
C LEU A 71 -5.70 -30.57 5.02
N GLN A 72 -5.27 -29.31 5.10
CA GLN A 72 -5.98 -28.26 5.82
C GLN A 72 -7.24 -27.84 5.07
N LEU A 73 -7.16 -27.69 3.74
CA LEU A 73 -8.30 -27.39 2.87
C LEU A 73 -9.39 -28.46 2.93
N ALA A 74 -9.02 -29.74 3.10
CA ALA A 74 -9.99 -30.82 3.27
C ALA A 74 -10.82 -30.66 4.56
N GLN A 75 -10.26 -30.01 5.60
CA GLN A 75 -10.93 -29.77 6.88
C GLN A 75 -11.83 -28.52 6.85
N CYS A 76 -11.60 -27.58 5.92
CA CYS A 76 -12.43 -26.40 5.78
C CYS A 76 -13.86 -26.78 5.34
N LYS A 77 -14.86 -26.29 6.07
CA LYS A 77 -16.28 -26.63 5.84
C LYS A 77 -17.00 -25.61 4.95
N ASP A 78 -16.49 -24.40 4.89
CA ASP A 78 -17.13 -23.25 4.26
C ASP A 78 -16.09 -22.28 3.67
N VAL A 79 -16.56 -21.29 2.91
CA VAL A 79 -15.70 -20.25 2.32
C VAL A 79 -14.95 -19.44 3.39
N HIS A 80 -15.58 -19.24 4.56
CA HIS A 80 -14.95 -18.51 5.66
C HIS A 80 -13.68 -19.21 6.16
N SER A 81 -13.78 -20.49 6.49
CA SER A 81 -12.64 -21.30 6.95
C SER A 81 -11.55 -21.46 5.88
N ILE A 82 -11.93 -21.47 4.59
CA ILE A 82 -10.93 -21.45 3.50
C ILE A 82 -10.21 -20.10 3.45
N LEU A 83 -10.93 -18.98 3.40
CA LEU A 83 -10.32 -17.66 3.30
C LEU A 83 -9.50 -17.31 4.55
N GLN A 84 -9.91 -17.78 5.72
CA GLN A 84 -9.10 -17.67 6.94
C GLN A 84 -7.77 -18.42 6.78
N LEU A 85 -7.80 -19.67 6.30
CA LEU A 85 -6.58 -20.43 6.04
C LEU A 85 -5.68 -19.71 5.02
N VAL A 86 -6.27 -19.15 3.96
CA VAL A 86 -5.51 -18.36 2.97
C VAL A 86 -4.88 -17.13 3.63
N CYS A 87 -5.63 -16.39 4.44
CA CYS A 87 -5.13 -15.22 5.16
C CYS A 87 -3.96 -15.57 6.11
N GLU A 88 -4.07 -16.68 6.85
CA GLU A 88 -3.04 -17.15 7.77
C GLU A 88 -1.75 -17.57 7.05
N ASN A 89 -1.87 -17.98 5.79
CA ASN A 89 -0.73 -18.36 4.93
C ASN A 89 -0.28 -17.21 4.00
N SER A 90 -0.89 -16.04 4.12
CA SER A 90 -0.49 -14.83 3.38
C SER A 90 0.45 -13.95 4.19
N SER A 91 1.32 -13.21 3.51
CA SER A 91 2.07 -12.10 4.10
C SER A 91 1.50 -10.76 3.64
N LEU A 92 1.97 -9.66 4.24
CA LEU A 92 1.53 -8.32 3.88
C LEU A 92 1.69 -8.03 2.37
N ASP A 93 2.78 -8.48 1.78
CA ASP A 93 3.15 -8.24 0.38
C ASP A 93 2.88 -9.42 -0.56
N GLU A 94 2.45 -10.57 -0.05
CA GLU A 94 2.23 -11.79 -0.83
C GLU A 94 0.84 -12.34 -0.52
N ILE A 95 -0.13 -11.89 -1.33
CA ILE A 95 -1.52 -12.31 -1.27
C ILE A 95 -1.93 -13.14 -2.51
N LYS A 96 -0.96 -13.72 -3.22
CA LYS A 96 -1.20 -14.42 -4.49
C LYS A 96 -2.27 -15.51 -4.43
N MET A 97 -2.39 -16.22 -3.30
CA MET A 97 -3.46 -17.21 -3.15
C MET A 97 -4.85 -16.58 -3.23
N LEU A 98 -5.03 -15.39 -2.65
CA LEU A 98 -6.28 -14.64 -2.74
C LEU A 98 -6.50 -14.11 -4.17
N GLU A 99 -5.45 -13.63 -4.83
CA GLU A 99 -5.52 -13.16 -6.23
C GLU A 99 -5.92 -14.30 -7.18
N VAL A 100 -5.29 -15.48 -7.05
CA VAL A 100 -5.61 -16.67 -7.84
C VAL A 100 -7.07 -17.05 -7.66
N LEU A 101 -7.60 -17.00 -6.43
CA LEU A 101 -9.02 -17.26 -6.19
C LEU A 101 -9.92 -16.26 -6.91
N VAL A 102 -9.68 -14.97 -6.70
CA VAL A 102 -10.54 -13.92 -7.27
C VAL A 102 -10.53 -13.97 -8.80
N ASN A 103 -9.37 -14.22 -9.41
CA ASN A 103 -9.21 -14.32 -10.85
C ASN A 103 -9.85 -15.59 -11.43
N GLU A 104 -9.58 -16.76 -10.85
CA GLU A 104 -10.09 -18.04 -11.36
C GLU A 104 -11.63 -18.08 -11.36
N PHE A 105 -12.24 -17.44 -10.36
CA PHE A 105 -13.69 -17.38 -10.23
C PHE A 105 -14.32 -16.10 -10.80
N ASN A 106 -13.54 -15.27 -11.50
CA ASN A 106 -13.98 -14.00 -12.12
C ASN A 106 -14.82 -13.11 -11.18
N ILE A 107 -14.33 -12.90 -9.96
CA ILE A 107 -15.04 -12.11 -8.93
C ILE A 107 -14.65 -10.64 -9.09
N GLU A 108 -15.23 -9.97 -10.08
CA GLU A 108 -14.86 -8.61 -10.48
C GLU A 108 -14.88 -7.60 -9.32
N GLU A 109 -15.87 -7.67 -8.41
CA GLU A 109 -15.94 -6.74 -7.29
C GLU A 109 -14.77 -6.93 -6.31
N ALA A 110 -14.28 -8.17 -6.16
CA ALA A 110 -13.16 -8.47 -5.28
C ALA A 110 -11.82 -8.02 -5.86
N THR A 111 -11.68 -7.96 -7.19
CA THR A 111 -10.48 -7.46 -7.86
C THR A 111 -10.18 -6.01 -7.45
N ALA A 112 -11.20 -5.15 -7.41
CA ALA A 112 -11.05 -3.76 -6.99
C ALA A 112 -10.58 -3.63 -5.52
N VAL A 113 -11.07 -4.52 -4.63
CA VAL A 113 -10.66 -4.56 -3.22
C VAL A 113 -9.19 -4.95 -3.09
N ILE A 114 -8.75 -5.96 -3.84
CA ILE A 114 -7.35 -6.42 -3.87
C ILE A 114 -6.41 -5.32 -4.37
N GLU A 115 -6.77 -4.65 -5.47
CA GLU A 115 -5.92 -3.60 -6.05
C GLU A 115 -5.78 -2.38 -5.11
N LYS A 116 -6.87 -2.00 -4.42
CA LYS A 116 -6.81 -0.97 -3.36
C LYS A 116 -5.85 -1.35 -2.24
N TYR A 117 -5.86 -2.61 -1.81
CA TYR A 117 -4.93 -3.12 -0.80
C TYR A 117 -3.48 -3.08 -1.29
N LYS A 118 -3.21 -3.55 -2.51
CA LYS A 118 -1.87 -3.54 -3.11
C LYS A 118 -1.30 -2.13 -3.22
N GLY A 119 -2.10 -1.15 -3.63
CA GLY A 119 -1.70 0.26 -3.63
C GLY A 119 -1.27 0.76 -2.25
N ALA A 120 -1.96 0.32 -1.19
CA ALA A 120 -1.59 0.68 0.18
C ALA A 120 -0.26 0.02 0.61
N VAL A 121 -0.03 -1.25 0.23
CA VAL A 121 1.23 -1.96 0.49
C VAL A 121 2.40 -1.31 -0.26
N GLU A 122 2.23 -0.93 -1.53
CA GLU A 122 3.28 -0.27 -2.30
C GLU A 122 3.64 1.10 -1.72
N LYS A 123 2.66 1.87 -1.25
CA LYS A 123 2.93 3.13 -0.53
C LYS A 123 3.77 2.91 0.73
N LEU A 124 3.50 1.84 1.49
CA LEU A 124 4.30 1.47 2.66
C LEU A 124 5.72 1.05 2.25
N LYS A 125 5.87 0.23 1.21
CA LYS A 125 7.18 -0.20 0.69
C LYS A 125 8.04 1.00 0.29
N MET A 126 7.45 1.99 -0.38
CA MET A 126 8.14 3.23 -0.77
C MET A 126 8.65 4.02 0.44
N LYS A 127 7.83 4.16 1.49
CA LYS A 127 8.27 4.84 2.72
C LYS A 127 9.36 4.08 3.47
N LEU A 128 9.20 2.77 3.61
CA LEU A 128 10.19 1.92 4.25
C LEU A 128 11.51 1.96 3.48
N ARG A 129 11.44 1.91 2.14
CA ARG A 129 12.58 2.08 1.25
C ARG A 129 13.29 3.40 1.51
N GLN A 130 12.57 4.52 1.40
CA GLN A 130 13.16 5.85 1.55
C GLN A 130 13.89 5.97 2.89
N PHE A 131 13.25 5.52 3.97
CA PHE A 131 13.84 5.53 5.30
C PHE A 131 15.12 4.65 5.38
N LEU A 132 15.07 3.42 4.86
CA LEU A 132 16.23 2.54 4.88
C LEU A 132 17.39 3.06 4.02
N GLU A 133 17.09 3.65 2.85
CA GLU A 133 18.08 4.28 2.00
C GLU A 133 18.77 5.44 2.72
N GLU A 134 18.00 6.36 3.32
CA GLU A 134 18.52 7.48 4.11
C GLU A 134 19.44 7.04 5.25
N GLU A 135 19.10 5.96 5.96
CA GLU A 135 19.94 5.43 7.04
C GLU A 135 21.19 4.73 6.52
N LEU A 136 21.10 4.03 5.39
CA LEU A 136 22.24 3.32 4.80
C LEU A 136 23.25 4.27 4.16
N PHE A 137 22.83 5.41 3.61
CA PHE A 137 23.73 6.43 3.07
C PHE A 137 24.68 7.02 4.13
N LYS A 138 24.35 6.90 5.42
CA LYS A 138 25.17 7.43 6.53
C LYS A 138 26.38 6.55 6.85
N VAL A 139 26.52 5.36 6.25
CA VAL A 139 27.47 4.33 6.69
C VAL A 139 28.34 3.82 5.52
N PRO A 140 29.67 3.58 5.73
CA PRO A 140 30.55 3.05 4.69
C PRO A 140 30.18 1.64 4.19
N SER A 141 30.53 1.36 2.95
CA SER A 141 29.98 0.35 2.02
C SER A 141 30.13 -1.15 2.35
N LEU A 142 30.56 -1.55 3.54
CA LEU A 142 30.67 -2.96 3.91
C LEU A 142 29.84 -3.27 5.16
N LEU A 143 28.61 -3.77 4.94
CA LEU A 143 27.72 -4.25 5.98
C LEU A 143 27.44 -5.74 5.78
N ASP A 144 27.84 -6.55 6.77
CA ASP A 144 27.56 -7.98 6.77
C ASP A 144 26.17 -8.29 7.37
N TYR A 145 25.69 -7.42 8.26
CA TYR A 145 24.40 -7.54 8.92
C TYR A 145 23.78 -6.18 9.25
N ILE A 146 22.45 -6.11 9.12
CA ILE A 146 21.62 -4.98 9.55
C ILE A 146 20.67 -5.48 10.63
N THR A 147 20.66 -4.81 11.77
CA THR A 147 19.70 -5.04 12.86
C THR A 147 18.72 -3.89 12.91
N ILE A 148 17.47 -4.14 12.52
CA ILE A 148 16.38 -3.17 12.65
C ILE A 148 15.75 -3.31 14.02
N VAL A 149 15.72 -2.23 14.78
CA VAL A 149 15.11 -2.16 16.10
C VAL A 149 13.74 -1.54 15.95
N ILE A 150 12.72 -2.24 16.44
CA ILE A 150 11.34 -1.75 16.49
C ILE A 150 10.91 -1.49 17.92
N ASP A 151 9.82 -0.74 18.08
CA ASP A 151 9.25 -0.44 19.39
C ASP A 151 8.95 -1.74 20.18
N LYS A 152 9.25 -1.71 21.48
CA LYS A 152 9.07 -2.84 22.40
C LYS A 152 7.67 -3.43 22.37
N ASP A 153 6.65 -2.58 22.26
CA ASP A 153 5.25 -2.98 22.37
C ASP A 153 4.69 -3.49 21.02
N THR A 154 5.55 -3.59 20.00
CA THR A 154 5.18 -4.04 18.66
C THR A 154 4.88 -5.54 18.61
N SER A 155 3.73 -5.91 18.04
CA SER A 155 3.33 -7.32 17.87
C SER A 155 4.31 -8.14 17.02
N TYR A 156 4.41 -9.45 17.28
CA TYR A 156 5.28 -10.36 16.51
C TYR A 156 4.96 -10.38 15.00
N SER A 157 3.67 -10.22 14.69
CA SER A 157 3.15 -10.07 13.33
C SER A 157 3.77 -8.90 12.57
N VAL A 158 3.95 -7.76 13.23
CA VAL A 158 4.58 -6.57 12.64
C VAL A 158 6.08 -6.77 12.52
N LEU A 159 6.73 -7.41 13.51
CA LEU A 159 8.15 -7.76 13.45
C LEU A 159 8.50 -8.60 12.22
N ASN A 160 7.74 -9.68 11.99
CA ASN A 160 7.94 -10.53 10.82
C ASN A 160 7.66 -9.78 9.50
N GLY A 161 6.69 -8.87 9.50
CA GLY A 161 6.39 -7.99 8.36
C GLY A 161 7.56 -7.08 8.01
N VAL A 162 8.14 -6.40 9.00
CA VAL A 162 9.35 -5.57 8.84
C VAL A 162 10.49 -6.41 8.29
N GLN A 163 10.77 -7.56 8.91
CA GLN A 163 11.91 -8.39 8.51
C GLN A 163 11.80 -8.81 7.05
N ARG A 164 10.63 -9.32 6.65
CA ARG A 164 10.39 -9.78 5.29
C ARG A 164 10.48 -8.64 4.28
N LEU A 165 9.79 -7.52 4.54
CA LEU A 165 9.76 -6.38 3.62
C LEU A 165 11.14 -5.75 3.48
N SER A 166 11.84 -5.50 4.58
CA SER A 166 13.19 -4.95 4.55
C SER A 166 14.17 -5.89 3.85
N SER A 167 14.10 -7.20 4.12
CA SER A 167 14.93 -8.19 3.43
C SER A 167 14.70 -8.18 1.92
N ALA A 168 13.44 -8.13 1.49
CA ALA A 168 13.08 -8.09 0.07
C ALA A 168 13.58 -6.80 -0.61
N LEU A 169 13.42 -5.65 0.04
CA LEU A 169 13.90 -4.36 -0.46
C LEU A 169 15.43 -4.33 -0.59
N LEU A 170 16.14 -4.77 0.46
CA LEU A 170 17.61 -4.75 0.50
C LEU A 170 18.23 -5.76 -0.46
N SER A 171 17.62 -6.95 -0.60
CA SER A 171 18.05 -7.96 -1.58
C SER A 171 17.92 -7.45 -3.02
N HIS A 172 16.91 -6.64 -3.31
CA HIS A 172 16.68 -6.11 -4.65
C HIS A 172 17.62 -4.96 -5.02
N TYR A 173 17.99 -4.12 -4.05
CA TYR A 173 18.70 -2.87 -4.33
C TYR A 173 20.22 -2.95 -4.18
N MET A 174 20.74 -3.69 -3.20
CA MET A 174 22.15 -3.56 -2.85
C MET A 174 23.06 -4.60 -3.51
N TYR A 175 22.53 -5.62 -4.21
CA TYR A 175 23.30 -6.79 -4.69
C TYR A 175 24.21 -7.44 -3.62
N MET A 176 24.03 -7.05 -2.35
CA MET A 176 24.76 -7.56 -1.20
C MET A 176 23.81 -8.49 -0.45
N TYR A 177 24.33 -9.67 -0.11
CA TYR A 177 23.64 -10.60 0.78
C TYR A 177 23.77 -10.12 2.23
N VAL A 178 23.13 -9.00 2.55
CA VAL A 178 23.10 -8.47 3.91
C VAL A 178 22.07 -9.23 4.72
N ARG A 179 22.48 -9.80 5.86
CA ARG A 179 21.53 -10.44 6.78
C ARG A 179 20.74 -9.39 7.54
N VAL A 180 19.42 -9.43 7.42
CA VAL A 180 18.50 -8.53 8.14
C VAL A 180 17.90 -9.24 9.35
N ASN A 181 18.20 -8.72 10.52
CA ASN A 181 17.57 -9.12 11.78
C ASN A 181 16.62 -8.02 12.25
N VAL A 182 15.50 -8.40 12.86
CA VAL A 182 14.57 -7.45 13.48
C VAL A 182 14.40 -7.82 14.94
N ILE A 183 14.67 -6.87 15.83
CA ILE A 183 14.57 -7.05 17.28
C ILE A 183 13.66 -5.97 17.88
N ARG A 184 13.05 -6.28 19.02
CA ARG A 184 12.36 -5.28 19.84
C ARG A 184 13.39 -4.50 20.66
N GLY A 185 13.17 -3.20 20.85
CA GLY A 185 14.00 -2.38 21.73
C GLY A 185 13.91 -2.80 23.20
N ASP A 186 15.04 -2.79 23.90
CA ASP A 186 15.10 -3.03 25.34
C ASP A 186 14.88 -1.74 26.15
N VAL A 187 14.43 -1.91 27.40
CA VAL A 187 14.10 -0.79 28.33
C VAL A 187 15.32 0.11 28.62
N SER A 188 16.54 -0.37 28.41
CA SER A 188 17.77 0.43 28.55
C SER A 188 18.02 1.42 27.40
N ASP A 189 17.45 1.18 26.21
CA ASP A 189 17.63 2.03 25.02
C ASP A 189 16.62 3.20 24.99
N GLY A 190 15.81 3.34 26.05
CA GLY A 190 14.71 4.31 26.16
C GLY A 190 15.10 5.78 26.00
N SER A 191 16.39 6.14 26.14
CA SER A 191 16.84 7.52 25.94
C SER A 191 17.05 7.91 24.48
N MET A 192 17.18 6.97 23.53
CA MET A 192 17.38 7.31 22.10
C MET A 192 16.07 7.50 21.32
N TRP A 193 14.94 7.06 21.85
CA TRP A 193 13.65 7.16 21.18
C TRP A 193 13.04 8.57 21.22
N ASP A 194 13.47 9.42 22.16
CA ASP A 194 12.95 10.79 22.32
C ASP A 194 13.70 11.84 21.47
N ASP A 195 14.90 11.50 20.97
CA ASP A 195 15.82 12.44 20.29
C ASP A 195 15.72 12.41 18.75
N SER A 196 14.96 11.49 18.13
CA SER A 196 14.79 11.46 16.67
C SER A 196 13.82 12.52 16.14
N LYS A 197 13.82 13.71 16.75
CA LYS A 197 13.09 14.88 16.24
C LYS A 197 13.87 15.49 15.08
N GLN A 198 13.18 15.59 13.94
CA GLN A 198 13.55 16.32 12.72
C GLN A 198 14.46 17.54 12.98
N GLU A 199 15.70 17.47 12.51
CA GLU A 199 16.50 18.65 12.20
C GLU A 199 16.32 19.01 10.73
N SER A 200 15.74 20.18 10.51
CA SER A 200 15.61 20.85 9.22
C SER A 200 16.98 21.17 8.64
N LEU A 201 17.23 20.71 7.41
CA LEU A 201 18.39 21.06 6.61
C LEU A 201 18.37 22.54 6.22
N THR A 202 19.30 23.33 6.75
CA THR A 202 19.77 24.55 6.07
C THR A 202 21.27 24.46 5.89
N ASP A 203 21.66 24.42 4.61
CA ASP A 203 22.99 24.52 4.04
C ASP A 203 23.87 25.57 4.71
N THR A 204 25.13 25.21 4.99
CA THR A 204 26.30 26.02 4.60
C THR A 204 27.55 25.14 4.64
N ASP A 205 28.01 24.69 3.48
CA ASP A 205 29.27 23.96 3.32
C ASP A 205 30.40 24.97 2.99
N VAL A 206 31.48 24.95 3.76
CA VAL A 206 32.71 25.72 3.49
C VAL A 206 33.88 24.74 3.51
N SER A 207 34.44 24.48 2.32
CA SER A 207 35.61 23.62 2.14
C SER A 207 36.88 24.19 2.79
N PRO A 208 37.82 23.35 3.27
CA PRO A 208 39.17 23.78 3.59
C PRO A 208 40.16 23.51 2.46
N THR A 209 40.91 24.56 2.13
CA THR A 209 42.04 24.63 1.19
C THR A 209 43.25 23.82 1.67
N VAL A 210 43.84 23.02 0.78
CA VAL A 210 45.11 22.28 1.01
C VAL A 210 46.30 23.15 0.59
N GLN A 211 47.22 23.40 1.52
CA GLN A 211 48.53 24.05 1.26
C GLN A 211 49.58 22.99 0.88
N SER A 212 50.25 23.17 -0.27
CA SER A 212 51.47 22.42 -0.63
C SER A 212 52.71 23.08 -0.01
N LYS A 213 53.64 22.26 0.49
CA LYS A 213 54.97 22.68 0.95
C LYS A 213 56.04 22.14 0.00
N ASP A 214 56.78 23.05 -0.62
CA ASP A 214 58.02 22.78 -1.34
C ASP A 214 59.14 22.36 -0.38
N THR A 215 59.93 21.36 -0.78
CA THR A 215 61.17 20.97 -0.12
C THR A 215 62.32 21.03 -1.10
N THR A 216 63.18 22.02 -0.92
CA THR A 216 64.45 22.23 -1.62
C THR A 216 65.51 21.24 -1.09
N LEU A 217 66.22 20.54 -1.97
CA LEU A 217 67.44 19.80 -1.60
C LEU A 217 68.65 20.34 -2.37
N THR A 218 69.50 21.01 -1.61
CA THR A 218 70.87 21.42 -1.91
C THR A 218 71.75 20.18 -2.06
N THR A 219 72.57 20.11 -3.12
CA THR A 219 73.60 19.08 -3.27
C THR A 219 74.97 19.75 -3.25
N GLU A 220 75.74 19.49 -2.19
CA GLU A 220 77.17 19.82 -2.12
C GLU A 220 78.01 18.73 -2.78
N VAL A 221 79.02 19.19 -3.51
CA VAL A 221 80.08 18.39 -4.13
C VAL A 221 81.21 18.15 -3.11
N PRO A 222 81.82 16.96 -3.07
CA PRO A 222 83.22 16.86 -2.68
C PRO A 222 84.07 16.19 -3.75
N ALA A 223 85.25 16.78 -3.95
CA ALA A 223 86.30 16.34 -4.85
C ALA A 223 87.19 15.25 -4.23
N GLY A 224 87.73 14.36 -5.06
CA GLY A 224 89.07 13.78 -4.82
C GLY A 224 89.23 12.25 -4.91
N THR A 225 89.93 11.84 -5.97
CA THR A 225 90.94 10.75 -6.08
C THR A 225 90.53 9.25 -6.08
N THR A 226 90.61 8.68 -7.30
CA THR A 226 91.28 7.42 -7.70
C THR A 226 91.18 6.18 -6.80
N GLU A 227 90.22 5.31 -7.12
CA GLU A 227 90.40 3.84 -7.23
C GLU A 227 89.09 3.20 -7.74
N LYS A 228 89.22 2.21 -8.64
CA LYS A 228 88.20 1.21 -9.07
C LYS A 228 87.12 1.64 -10.07
N ASP A 229 87.41 1.34 -11.34
CA ASP A 229 86.47 1.36 -12.47
C ASP A 229 85.25 0.44 -12.29
N GLU A 230 85.36 -0.66 -11.52
CA GLU A 230 84.24 -1.61 -11.33
C GLU A 230 83.14 -1.10 -10.38
N ASN A 231 83.49 -0.31 -9.36
CA ASN A 231 82.52 0.22 -8.40
C ASN A 231 81.65 1.35 -8.99
N HIS A 232 82.17 2.07 -10.00
CA HIS A 232 81.44 3.16 -10.64
C HIS A 232 80.41 2.66 -11.66
N VAL A 233 80.74 1.57 -12.36
CA VAL A 233 79.82 0.88 -13.27
C VAL A 233 78.64 0.28 -12.50
N MET A 234 78.90 -0.36 -11.36
CA MET A 234 77.84 -0.92 -10.51
C MET A 234 76.87 0.16 -9.96
N LEU A 235 77.40 1.32 -9.54
CA LEU A 235 76.59 2.44 -9.07
C LEU A 235 75.75 3.08 -10.19
N LEU A 236 76.31 3.15 -11.40
CA LEU A 236 75.57 3.62 -12.58
C LEU A 236 74.46 2.63 -12.96
N GLN A 237 74.69 1.34 -12.83
CA GLN A 237 73.71 0.30 -13.12
C GLN A 237 72.53 0.32 -12.13
N GLU A 238 72.79 0.45 -10.83
CA GLU A 238 71.74 0.64 -9.81
C GLU A 238 70.91 1.90 -10.06
N LYS A 239 71.53 3.00 -10.50
CA LYS A 239 70.82 4.24 -10.85
C LYS A 239 69.92 4.04 -12.08
N VAL A 240 70.38 3.32 -13.09
CA VAL A 240 69.58 3.01 -14.28
C VAL A 240 68.37 2.15 -13.91
N GLU A 241 68.55 1.11 -13.08
CA GLU A 241 67.45 0.27 -12.59
C GLU A 241 66.46 1.06 -11.74
N SER A 242 66.94 1.94 -10.85
CA SER A 242 66.09 2.82 -10.05
C SER A 242 65.25 3.77 -10.91
N ILE A 243 65.83 4.33 -11.98
CA ILE A 243 65.11 5.23 -12.90
C ILE A 243 64.09 4.43 -13.73
N GLN A 244 64.44 3.23 -14.18
CA GLN A 244 63.51 2.36 -14.89
C GLN A 244 62.31 1.98 -14.02
N LYS A 245 62.54 1.67 -12.75
CA LYS A 245 61.47 1.37 -11.80
C LYS A 245 60.55 2.57 -11.56
N GLN A 246 61.11 3.77 -11.36
CA GLN A 246 60.32 4.99 -11.21
C GLN A 246 59.50 5.32 -12.45
N LEU A 247 60.06 5.10 -13.65
CA LEU A 247 59.35 5.32 -14.91
C LEU A 247 58.17 4.35 -15.09
N GLU A 248 58.30 3.10 -14.62
CA GLU A 248 57.23 2.11 -14.68
C GLU A 248 56.11 2.44 -13.67
N GLU A 249 56.46 2.84 -12.44
CA GLU A 249 55.51 3.32 -11.42
C GLU A 249 54.74 4.58 -11.90
N GLU A 250 55.42 5.50 -12.61
CA GLU A 250 54.78 6.71 -13.15
C GLU A 250 53.80 6.40 -14.30
N LYS A 251 54.08 5.36 -15.09
CA LYS A 251 53.15 4.87 -16.13
C LYS A 251 51.91 4.22 -15.53
N GLU A 252 52.06 3.34 -14.53
CA GLU A 252 50.91 2.76 -13.83
C GLU A 252 50.01 3.85 -13.23
N LEU A 253 50.62 4.87 -12.60
CA LEU A 253 49.87 5.98 -12.01
C LEU A 253 49.16 6.85 -13.06
N HIS A 254 49.70 6.95 -14.28
CA HIS A 254 49.05 7.63 -15.39
C HIS A 254 47.85 6.84 -15.92
N GLU A 255 47.98 5.53 -16.07
CA GLU A 255 46.88 4.65 -16.49
C GLU A 255 45.74 4.62 -15.46
N GLU A 256 46.06 4.58 -14.16
CA GLU A 256 45.07 4.65 -13.08
C GLU A 256 44.28 5.98 -13.09
N LYS A 257 44.96 7.10 -13.35
CA LYS A 257 44.30 8.42 -13.51
C LYS A 257 43.36 8.44 -14.71
N GLN A 258 43.78 7.90 -15.86
CA GLN A 258 42.91 7.81 -17.04
C GLN A 258 41.67 6.96 -16.78
N PHE A 259 41.84 5.84 -16.06
CA PHE A 259 40.72 4.99 -15.65
C PHE A 259 39.75 5.74 -14.74
N HIS A 260 40.24 6.42 -13.70
CA HIS A 260 39.41 7.21 -12.80
C HIS A 260 38.64 8.34 -13.52
N GLU A 261 39.28 8.99 -14.50
CA GLU A 261 38.64 10.05 -15.27
C GLU A 261 37.49 9.52 -16.16
N GLN A 262 37.68 8.38 -16.81
CA GLN A 262 36.61 7.71 -17.59
C GLN A 262 35.45 7.28 -16.69
N VAL A 263 35.74 6.67 -15.53
CA VAL A 263 34.71 6.26 -14.57
C VAL A 263 33.94 7.47 -14.06
N THR A 264 34.62 8.58 -13.76
CA THR A 264 33.99 9.83 -13.32
C THR A 264 33.08 10.42 -14.39
N GLN A 265 33.49 10.41 -15.67
CA GLN A 265 32.64 10.87 -16.77
C GLN A 265 31.39 10.01 -16.92
N LYS A 266 31.53 8.68 -16.85
CA LYS A 266 30.39 7.76 -16.94
C LYS A 266 29.36 8.03 -15.84
N TYR A 267 29.80 8.19 -14.59
CA TYR A 267 28.88 8.50 -13.49
C TYR A 267 28.22 9.87 -13.64
N LYS A 268 28.93 10.89 -14.14
CA LYS A 268 28.32 12.20 -14.43
C LYS A 268 27.18 12.09 -15.44
N GLU A 269 27.36 11.28 -16.47
CA GLU A 269 26.35 11.08 -17.51
C GLU A 269 25.12 10.31 -16.99
N GLU A 270 25.34 9.27 -16.19
CA GLU A 270 24.25 8.54 -15.51
C GLU A 270 23.44 9.46 -14.57
N ILE A 271 24.11 10.32 -13.79
CA ILE A 271 23.44 11.31 -12.93
C ILE A 271 22.63 12.30 -13.77
N LEU A 272 23.14 12.74 -14.92
CA LEU A 272 22.42 13.67 -15.80
C LEU A 272 21.15 13.03 -16.36
N GLN A 273 21.24 11.76 -16.79
CA GLN A 273 20.08 11.00 -17.26
C GLN A 273 19.03 10.81 -16.16
N LEU A 274 19.47 10.45 -14.94
CA LEU A 274 18.57 10.31 -13.79
C LEU A 274 17.85 11.62 -13.47
N LYS A 275 18.54 12.77 -13.53
CA LYS A 275 17.92 14.09 -13.36
C LYS A 275 16.88 14.40 -14.44
N GLY A 276 17.17 14.06 -15.70
CA GLY A 276 16.21 14.23 -16.79
C GLY A 276 14.93 13.42 -16.56
N ASN A 277 15.07 12.16 -16.15
CA ASN A 277 13.94 11.29 -15.83
C ASN A 277 13.14 11.79 -14.63
N LEU A 278 13.81 12.35 -13.62
CA LEU A 278 13.15 12.92 -12.44
C LEU A 278 12.25 14.11 -12.82
N ILE A 279 12.76 15.02 -13.66
CA ILE A 279 12.00 16.20 -14.13
C ILE A 279 10.76 15.74 -14.93
N GLN A 280 10.91 14.79 -15.85
CA GLN A 280 9.78 14.25 -16.61
C GLN A 280 8.73 13.59 -15.72
N ASN A 281 9.17 12.88 -14.67
CA ASN A 281 8.25 12.28 -13.72
C ASN A 281 7.50 13.32 -12.89
N GLU A 282 8.16 14.41 -12.52
CA GLU A 282 7.54 15.52 -11.78
C GLU A 282 6.46 16.21 -12.63
N GLU A 283 6.72 16.49 -13.90
CA GLU A 283 5.72 16.99 -14.86
C GLU A 283 4.54 16.03 -15.02
N ARG A 284 4.82 14.72 -15.06
CA ARG A 284 3.76 13.70 -15.13
C ARG A 284 2.92 13.64 -13.85
N ILE A 285 3.53 13.85 -12.68
CA ILE A 285 2.79 13.91 -11.41
C ILE A 285 1.92 15.16 -11.35
N ALA A 286 2.43 16.32 -11.80
CA ALA A 286 1.66 17.55 -11.83
C ALA A 286 0.40 17.43 -12.70
N THR A 287 0.55 16.88 -13.92
CA THR A 287 -0.58 16.66 -14.84
C THR A 287 -1.61 15.66 -14.30
N LEU A 288 -1.16 14.56 -13.69
CA LEU A 288 -2.06 13.59 -13.05
C LEU A 288 -2.80 14.19 -11.84
N THR A 289 -2.14 15.10 -11.10
CA THR A 289 -2.75 15.78 -9.95
C THR A 289 -3.86 16.71 -10.40
N GLU A 290 -3.64 17.50 -11.46
CA GLU A 290 -4.67 18.37 -12.04
C GLU A 290 -5.89 17.58 -12.53
N GLN A 291 -5.67 16.45 -13.23
CA GLN A 291 -6.76 15.55 -13.65
C GLN A 291 -7.52 14.96 -12.45
N GLN A 292 -6.82 14.62 -11.37
CA GLN A 292 -7.47 14.11 -10.17
C GLN A 292 -8.37 15.17 -9.51
N GLU A 293 -7.93 16.43 -9.46
CA GLU A 293 -8.72 17.53 -8.92
C GLU A 293 -9.98 17.77 -9.75
N GLU A 294 -9.87 17.75 -11.08
CA GLU A 294 -11.02 17.87 -12.00
C GLU A 294 -12.04 16.75 -11.76
N VAL A 295 -11.61 15.48 -11.78
CA VAL A 295 -12.47 14.32 -11.55
C VAL A 295 -13.14 14.35 -10.17
N THR A 296 -12.40 14.82 -9.15
CA THR A 296 -12.93 14.95 -7.79
C THR A 296 -14.01 16.04 -7.72
N GLY A 297 -13.81 17.16 -8.42
CA GLY A 297 -14.80 18.22 -8.57
C GLY A 297 -16.10 17.73 -9.21
N ASP A 298 -15.98 17.02 -10.33
CA ASP A 298 -17.12 16.45 -11.06
C ASP A 298 -17.90 15.43 -10.22
N LEU A 299 -17.19 14.55 -9.50
CA LEU A 299 -17.82 13.59 -8.59
C LEU A 299 -18.61 14.28 -7.48
N LYS A 300 -18.05 15.34 -6.91
CA LYS A 300 -18.73 16.12 -5.87
C LYS A 300 -20.01 16.76 -6.41
N HIS A 301 -19.93 17.43 -7.55
CA HIS A 301 -21.10 18.04 -8.20
C HIS A 301 -22.18 17.00 -8.52
N LYS A 302 -21.79 15.83 -9.07
CA LYS A 302 -22.73 14.75 -9.36
C LYS A 302 -23.38 14.19 -8.10
N THR A 303 -22.64 14.12 -6.99
CA THR A 303 -23.18 13.69 -5.69
C THR A 303 -24.23 14.67 -5.18
N GLU A 304 -23.97 15.97 -5.27
CA GLU A 304 -24.92 17.02 -4.88
C GLU A 304 -26.21 16.93 -5.72
N GLN A 305 -26.10 16.72 -7.04
CA GLN A 305 -27.26 16.51 -7.91
C GLN A 305 -28.08 15.26 -7.52
N TYR A 306 -27.42 14.16 -7.13
CA TYR A 306 -28.12 12.95 -6.71
C TYR A 306 -28.92 13.15 -5.42
N GLU A 307 -28.38 13.90 -4.46
CA GLU A 307 -29.08 14.20 -3.20
C GLU A 307 -30.27 15.15 -3.41
N GLU A 308 -30.16 16.14 -4.31
CA GLU A 308 -31.29 16.99 -4.70
C GLU A 308 -32.42 16.15 -5.31
N LEU A 309 -32.09 15.30 -6.28
CA LEU A 309 -33.06 14.42 -6.95
C LEU A 309 -33.72 13.42 -5.98
N ARG A 310 -32.96 12.97 -4.98
CA ARG A 310 -33.47 12.11 -3.91
C ARG A 310 -34.49 12.83 -3.04
N SER A 311 -34.20 14.08 -2.66
CA SER A 311 -35.11 14.94 -1.88
C SER A 311 -36.43 15.19 -2.63
N ASP A 312 -36.36 15.52 -3.92
CA ASP A 312 -37.53 15.74 -4.76
C ASP A 312 -38.40 14.48 -4.91
N ASN A 313 -37.76 13.31 -5.03
CA ASN A 313 -38.46 12.04 -5.09
C ASN A 313 -39.16 11.70 -3.77
N GLU A 314 -38.52 11.96 -2.63
CA GLU A 314 -39.13 11.78 -1.32
C GLU A 314 -40.36 12.69 -1.14
N LEU A 315 -40.27 13.96 -1.57
CA LEU A 315 -41.40 14.90 -1.56
C LEU A 315 -42.57 14.39 -2.43
N THR A 316 -42.26 13.94 -3.64
CA THR A 316 -43.25 13.38 -4.57
C THR A 316 -43.94 12.14 -3.98
N HIS A 317 -43.18 11.28 -3.29
CA HIS A 317 -43.74 10.10 -2.63
C HIS A 317 -44.71 10.47 -1.51
N LYS A 318 -44.38 11.46 -0.67
CA LYS A 318 -45.28 11.98 0.38
C LYS A 318 -46.57 12.55 -0.21
N GLN A 319 -46.47 13.33 -1.29
CA GLN A 319 -47.66 13.87 -1.98
C GLN A 319 -48.54 12.75 -2.55
N LEU A 320 -47.94 11.71 -3.13
CA LEU A 320 -48.66 10.56 -3.65
C LEU A 320 -49.39 9.81 -2.54
N GLU A 321 -48.76 9.61 -1.38
CA GLU A 321 -49.37 8.96 -0.22
C GLU A 321 -50.58 9.75 0.31
N GLU A 322 -50.48 11.08 0.37
CA GLU A 322 -51.58 11.95 0.77
C GLU A 322 -52.77 11.88 -0.22
N LEU A 323 -52.48 11.90 -1.52
CA LEU A 323 -53.51 11.74 -2.56
C LEU A 323 -54.19 10.37 -2.48
N GLN A 324 -53.43 9.29 -2.23
CA GLN A 324 -54.01 7.97 -2.04
C GLN A 324 -54.93 7.91 -0.81
N LYS A 325 -54.56 8.60 0.28
CA LYS A 325 -55.41 8.70 1.47
C LYS A 325 -56.72 9.42 1.16
N LYS A 326 -56.67 10.59 0.52
CA LYS A 326 -57.86 11.36 0.10
C LYS A 326 -58.77 10.52 -0.80
N LEU A 327 -58.20 9.81 -1.78
CA LEU A 327 -58.96 8.93 -2.68
C LEU A 327 -59.69 7.81 -1.93
N ARG A 328 -59.07 7.21 -0.90
CA ARG A 328 -59.71 6.17 -0.08
C ARG A 328 -60.88 6.74 0.74
N GLU A 329 -60.72 7.93 1.30
CA GLU A 329 -61.78 8.62 2.04
C GLU A 329 -62.96 8.95 1.13
N GLU A 330 -62.70 9.50 -0.06
CA GLU A 330 -63.73 9.82 -1.05
C GLU A 330 -64.49 8.58 -1.52
N LYS A 331 -63.80 7.46 -1.77
CA LYS A 331 -64.44 6.16 -2.09
C LYS A 331 -65.38 5.69 -0.99
N ARG A 332 -65.01 5.86 0.29
CA ARG A 332 -65.87 5.50 1.43
C ARG A 332 -67.12 6.38 1.48
N THR A 333 -66.95 7.69 1.31
CA THR A 333 -68.07 8.64 1.28
C THR A 333 -69.02 8.35 0.12
N SER A 334 -68.48 8.11 -1.08
CA SER A 334 -69.26 7.74 -2.27
C SER A 334 -70.05 6.45 -2.05
N SER A 335 -69.44 5.42 -1.46
CA SER A 335 -70.14 4.17 -1.13
C SER A 335 -71.28 4.37 -0.12
N SER A 336 -71.08 5.23 0.90
CA SER A 336 -72.14 5.57 1.86
C SER A 336 -73.31 6.29 1.17
N LEU A 337 -73.02 7.27 0.31
CA LEU A 337 -74.04 8.00 -0.46
C LEU A 337 -74.81 7.06 -1.41
N MET A 338 -74.13 6.10 -2.04
CA MET A 338 -74.78 5.10 -2.90
C MET A 338 -75.80 4.27 -2.13
N LYS A 339 -75.45 3.78 -0.93
CA LYS A 339 -76.39 3.06 -0.04
C LYS A 339 -77.57 3.90 0.40
N GLN A 340 -77.34 5.18 0.72
CA GLN A 340 -78.43 6.11 1.05
C GLN A 340 -79.37 6.32 -0.14
N LYS A 341 -78.81 6.48 -1.35
CA LYS A 341 -79.58 6.60 -2.58
C LYS A 341 -80.44 5.36 -2.85
N GLU A 342 -79.89 4.16 -2.69
CA GLU A 342 -80.66 2.91 -2.81
C GLU A 342 -81.81 2.84 -1.81
N MET A 343 -81.57 3.20 -0.55
CA MET A 343 -82.61 3.22 0.48
C MET A 343 -83.73 4.24 0.18
N LEU A 344 -83.38 5.42 -0.36
CA LEU A 344 -84.37 6.39 -0.79
C LEU A 344 -85.16 5.92 -2.01
N GLN A 345 -84.52 5.22 -2.95
CA GLN A 345 -85.20 4.65 -4.11
C GLN A 345 -86.26 3.63 -3.68
N ILE A 346 -85.93 2.72 -2.78
CA ILE A 346 -86.90 1.74 -2.23
C ILE A 346 -88.11 2.46 -1.62
N LYS A 347 -87.88 3.51 -0.82
CA LYS A 347 -88.98 4.30 -0.23
C LYS A 347 -89.87 5.00 -1.27
N ILE A 348 -89.27 5.48 -2.36
CA ILE A 348 -90.03 6.10 -3.45
C ILE A 348 -90.92 5.05 -4.12
N ASP A 349 -90.37 3.86 -4.39
CA ASP A 349 -91.11 2.76 -5.02
C ASP A 349 -92.28 2.29 -4.13
N ASP A 350 -92.06 2.15 -2.81
CA ASP A 350 -93.10 1.80 -1.83
C ASP A 350 -94.24 2.83 -1.82
N LEU A 351 -93.91 4.12 -1.79
CA LEU A 351 -94.89 5.20 -1.79
C LEU A 351 -95.67 5.28 -3.11
N GLN A 352 -95.02 5.02 -4.25
CA GLN A 352 -95.69 4.95 -5.54
C GLN A 352 -96.73 3.81 -5.56
N GLN A 353 -96.38 2.65 -5.02
CA GLN A 353 -97.29 1.51 -4.91
C GLN A 353 -98.49 1.81 -4.00
N GLU A 354 -98.27 2.48 -2.86
CA GLU A 354 -99.34 2.89 -1.95
C GLU A 354 -100.29 3.92 -2.62
N LEU A 355 -99.73 4.86 -3.39
CA LEU A 355 -100.52 5.83 -4.14
C LEU A 355 -101.40 5.16 -5.21
N GLU A 356 -100.85 4.21 -5.96
CA GLU A 356 -101.61 3.42 -6.95
C GLU A 356 -102.76 2.63 -6.30
N LEU A 357 -102.50 2.01 -5.13
CA LEU A 357 -103.52 1.31 -4.35
C LEU A 357 -104.64 2.24 -3.89
N GLN A 358 -104.30 3.46 -3.46
CA GLN A 358 -105.28 4.44 -3.04
C GLN A 358 -106.14 4.92 -4.23
N GLN A 359 -105.51 5.25 -5.37
CA GLN A 359 -106.23 5.61 -6.59
C GLN A 359 -107.18 4.49 -7.06
N ALA A 360 -106.76 3.23 -6.97
CA ALA A 360 -107.60 2.09 -7.32
C ALA A 360 -108.80 1.90 -6.36
N LYS A 361 -108.66 2.27 -5.08
CA LYS A 361 -109.77 2.28 -4.11
C LYS A 361 -110.76 3.40 -4.41
N ASP A 362 -110.26 4.60 -4.65
CA ASP A 362 -111.09 5.77 -4.93
C ASP A 362 -111.89 5.59 -6.24
N HIS A 363 -111.29 4.97 -7.26
CA HIS A 363 -112.01 4.62 -8.50
C HIS A 363 -113.13 3.57 -8.31
N LYS A 364 -113.01 2.67 -7.33
CA LYS A 364 -114.06 1.69 -6.99
C LYS A 364 -115.23 2.33 -6.26
N GLU A 365 -114.98 3.35 -5.44
CA GLU A 365 -116.05 4.09 -4.74
C GLU A 365 -116.85 4.99 -5.70
N VAL A 366 -116.21 5.53 -6.75
CA VAL A 366 -116.87 6.41 -7.75
C VAL A 366 -117.69 5.62 -8.79
N SER A 367 -117.39 4.34 -9.05
CA SER A 367 -118.22 3.48 -9.94
C SER A 367 -119.35 2.71 -9.22
N GLY A 368 -119.49 2.91 -7.91
CA GLY A 368 -120.49 2.23 -7.07
C GLY A 368 -121.80 2.99 -6.84
N THR A 369 -121.96 4.18 -7.45
CA THR A 369 -123.20 4.97 -7.52
C THR A 369 -123.65 5.10 -8.95
#